data_AF-A0A9P7K3E4-F1
#
_entry.id   AF-A0A9P7K3E4-F1
#
_cell.length_a   1.000
_cell.length_b   1.000
_cell.length_c   1.000
_cell.angle_alpha   90.00
_cell.angle_beta   90.00
_cell.angle_gamma   90.00
#
_symmetry.space_group_name_H-M   'P 1'
#
loop_
_entity.id
_entity.type
_entity.pdbx_description
1 polymer ?
#
loop_
_entity_poly.entity_id
_entity_poly.type
_entity_poly.pdbx_seq_one_letter_code
_entity_poly.pdbx_strand_id
1 'polypeptide(L)'
;MPSRQDSTAPTLVTASNGIPELARYFEDLEFLFEDCLVQTDAAKKRYATCYLDTPTARLWQGLEPYTAGSYEQWKAVVHALYPGTSED
;
A
#
# COMPACT_ATOMS: atom_id res chain seq x y z
N MET A 1 -6.33 1.67 -13.45
CA MET A 1 -6.46 1.54 -11.98
C MET A 1 -7.94 1.43 -11.66
N PRO A 2 -8.38 0.40 -10.94
CA PRO A 2 -9.80 0.22 -10.60
C PRO A 2 -10.28 1.36 -9.70
N SER A 3 -11.57 1.70 -9.80
CA SER A 3 -12.19 2.62 -8.86
C SER A 3 -12.35 1.96 -7.48
N ARG A 4 -12.36 2.73 -6.38
CA ARG A 4 -12.49 2.16 -5.01
C ARG A 4 -13.71 1.24 -4.81
N GLN A 5 -14.76 1.40 -5.61
CA GLN A 5 -16.02 0.65 -5.52
C GLN A 5 -16.04 -0.56 -6.49
N ASP A 6 -14.97 -0.75 -7.25
CA ASP A 6 -14.84 -1.86 -8.17
C ASP A 6 -14.47 -3.15 -7.42
N SER A 7 -15.02 -4.29 -7.83
CA SER A 7 -14.71 -5.59 -7.23
C SER A 7 -13.26 -6.04 -7.42
N THR A 8 -12.54 -5.42 -8.35
CA THR A 8 -11.11 -5.68 -8.60
C THR A 8 -10.19 -4.72 -7.85
N ALA A 9 -10.73 -3.80 -7.06
CA ALA A 9 -9.94 -2.89 -6.25
C ALA A 9 -9.24 -3.66 -5.11
N PRO A 10 -7.93 -3.46 -4.91
CA PRO A 10 -7.23 -4.11 -3.82
C PRO A 10 -7.74 -3.57 -2.48
N THR A 11 -7.98 -4.44 -1.51
CA THR A 11 -8.48 -4.06 -0.18
C THR A 11 -7.51 -4.53 0.89
N LEU A 12 -7.19 -3.64 1.84
CA LEU A 12 -6.40 -3.99 3.01
C LEU A 12 -7.33 -4.09 4.23
N VAL A 13 -7.60 -5.30 4.72
CA VAL A 13 -8.39 -5.48 5.94
C VAL A 13 -7.45 -5.42 7.14
N THR A 14 -7.35 -4.26 7.78
CA THR A 14 -6.44 -4.02 8.91
C THR A 14 -6.87 -4.70 10.22
N ALA A 15 -7.93 -5.51 10.20
CA ALA A 15 -8.59 -6.07 11.39
C ALA A 15 -8.02 -7.40 11.89
N SER A 16 -7.12 -8.07 11.17
CA SER A 16 -6.51 -9.34 11.61
C SER A 16 -5.08 -9.46 11.08
N ASN A 17 -4.14 -9.72 11.99
CA ASN A 17 -2.78 -10.23 11.76
C ASN A 17 -2.13 -9.78 10.42
N GLY A 18 -1.86 -8.48 10.33
CA GLY A 18 -1.91 -7.70 9.08
C GLY A 18 -0.72 -7.75 8.12
N ILE A 19 0.19 -8.73 8.19
CA ILE A 19 1.35 -8.80 7.27
C ILE A 19 1.10 -9.64 6.02
N PRO A 20 0.54 -10.87 6.07
CA PRO A 20 0.16 -11.58 4.85
C PRO A 20 -0.84 -10.79 4.00
N GLU A 21 -1.77 -10.09 4.64
CA GLU A 21 -2.71 -9.20 3.95
C GLU A 21 -2.02 -7.95 3.37
N LEU A 22 -1.03 -7.38 4.07
CA LEU A 22 -0.25 -6.25 3.55
C LEU A 22 0.65 -6.66 2.36
N ALA A 23 1.29 -7.83 2.44
CA ALA A 23 2.07 -8.37 1.34
C ALA A 23 1.19 -8.60 0.11
N ARG A 24 0.03 -9.25 0.30
CA ARG A 24 -0.91 -9.49 -0.79
C ARG A 24 -1.45 -8.20 -1.41
N TYR A 25 -1.78 -7.22 -0.57
CA TYR A 25 -2.23 -5.90 -1.01
C TYR A 25 -1.18 -5.21 -1.91
N PHE A 26 0.09 -5.27 -1.54
CA PHE A 26 1.16 -4.70 -2.37
C PHE A 26 1.39 -5.49 -3.66
N GLU A 27 1.26 -6.81 -3.64
CA GLU A 27 1.39 -7.66 -4.82
C GLU A 27 0.29 -7.35 -5.85
N ASP A 28 -0.97 -7.21 -5.41
CA ASP A 28 -2.09 -6.83 -6.28
C ASP A 28 -1.91 -5.40 -6.83
N LEU A 29 -1.37 -4.47 -6.03
CA LEU A 29 -1.02 -3.12 -6.49
C LEU A 29 0.09 -3.14 -7.55
N GLU A 30 1.13 -3.95 -7.37
CA GLU A 30 2.25 -4.06 -8.30
C GLU A 30 1.79 -4.60 -9.66
N PHE A 31 0.94 -5.63 -9.66
CA PHE A 31 0.29 -6.11 -10.87
C PHE A 31 -0.54 -5.02 -11.56
N LEU A 32 -1.34 -4.26 -10.81
CA LEU A 32 -2.13 -3.15 -11.35
C LEU A 32 -1.26 -1.99 -11.85
N PHE A 33 -0.09 -1.74 -11.25
CA PHE A 33 0.84 -0.75 -11.75
C PHE A 33 1.39 -1.14 -13.13
N GLU A 34 1.69 -2.41 -13.33
CA GLU A 34 2.16 -2.93 -14.61
C GLU A 34 1.06 -2.86 -15.68
N ASP A 35 -0.14 -3.36 -15.37
CA ASP A 35 -1.30 -3.35 -16.28
C ASP A 35 -1.69 -1.92 -16.70
N CYS A 36 -1.67 -0.98 -15.75
CA CYS A 36 -2.07 0.40 -15.98
C CYS A 36 -0.91 1.37 -16.30
N LEU A 37 0.31 0.85 -16.52
CA LEU A 37 1.51 1.62 -16.85
C LEU A 37 1.82 2.75 -15.85
N VAL A 38 1.65 2.50 -14.56
CA VAL A 38 1.95 3.45 -13.49
C VAL A 38 3.45 3.43 -13.17
N GLN A 39 4.18 4.40 -13.72
CA GLN A 39 5.65 4.38 -13.65
C GLN A 39 6.26 5.22 -12.50
N THR A 40 5.59 6.29 -12.06
CA THR A 40 6.20 7.21 -11.09
C THR A 40 5.95 6.78 -9.65
N ASP A 41 6.96 6.93 -8.79
CA ASP A 41 6.86 6.62 -7.36
C ASP A 41 5.71 7.40 -6.69
N ALA A 42 5.52 8.66 -7.08
CA ALA A 42 4.43 9.50 -6.59
C ALA A 42 3.06 8.93 -6.95
N ALA A 43 2.87 8.43 -8.18
CA ALA A 43 1.62 7.83 -8.59
C ALA A 43 1.38 6.48 -7.88
N LYS A 44 2.41 5.64 -7.77
CA LYS A 44 2.32 4.36 -7.03
C LYS A 44 1.90 4.56 -5.58
N LYS A 45 2.56 5.49 -4.87
CA LYS A 45 2.21 5.86 -3.49
C LYS A 45 0.79 6.44 -3.37
N ARG A 46 0.39 7.29 -4.32
CA ARG A 46 -0.97 7.85 -4.34
C ARG A 46 -2.02 6.75 -4.50
N TYR A 47 -1.84 5.83 -5.45
CA TYR A 47 -2.79 4.72 -5.65
C TYR A 47 -2.79 3.74 -4.46
N ALA A 48 -1.62 3.44 -3.89
CA ALA A 48 -1.52 2.57 -2.72
C ALA A 48 -2.25 3.13 -1.48
N THR A 49 -2.41 4.45 -1.36
CA THR A 49 -3.24 5.07 -0.30
C THR A 49 -4.69 5.32 -0.74
N CYS A 50 -4.96 5.19 -2.04
CA CYS A 50 -6.27 5.40 -2.64
C CYS A 50 -7.21 4.19 -2.49
N TYR A 51 -6.83 3.10 -1.82
CA TYR A 51 -7.76 2.01 -1.52
C TYR A 51 -7.97 1.77 -0.02
N LEU A 52 -7.21 2.47 0.81
CA LEU A 52 -7.25 2.35 2.26
C LEU A 52 -8.36 3.20 2.88
N ASP A 53 -8.84 2.79 4.05
CA ASP A 53 -9.66 3.64 4.91
C ASP A 53 -8.92 4.93 5.28
N THR A 54 -9.68 5.98 5.56
CA THR A 54 -9.14 7.32 5.86
C THR A 54 -8.06 7.33 6.96
N PRO A 55 -8.20 6.64 8.12
CA PRO A 55 -7.15 6.64 9.13
C PRO A 55 -5.85 5.98 8.65
N THR A 56 -5.94 4.84 7.97
CA THR A 56 -4.78 4.10 7.44
C THR A 56 -4.09 4.89 6.32
N ALA A 57 -4.87 5.49 5.42
CA ALA A 57 -4.36 6.36 4.36
C ALA A 57 -3.56 7.54 4.94
N ARG A 58 -4.10 8.22 5.97
CA ARG A 58 -3.41 9.35 6.62
C ARG A 58 -2.12 8.90 7.31
N LEU A 59 -2.13 7.74 7.98
CA LEU A 59 -0.93 7.19 8.60
C LEU A 59 0.19 7.00 7.57
N TRP A 60 -0.12 6.35 6.44
CA TRP A 60 0.88 6.07 5.41
C TRP A 60 1.33 7.32 4.65
N GLN A 61 0.43 8.29 4.45
CA GLN A 61 0.75 9.59 3.84
C GLN A 61 1.63 10.47 4.73
N GLY A 62 1.57 10.27 6.06
CA GLY A 62 2.39 10.99 7.03
C GLY A 62 3.83 10.51 7.12
N LEU A 63 4.19 9.40 6.46
CA LEU A 63 5.55 8.87 6.44
C LEU A 63 6.48 9.79 5.62
N GLU A 64 7.67 10.10 6.14
CA GLU A 64 8.68 10.90 5.43
C GLU A 64 8.97 10.41 3.99
N PRO A 65 9.18 9.11 3.71
CA PRO A 65 9.42 8.64 2.35
C PRO A 65 8.20 8.74 1.43
N TYR A 66 7.00 9.03 1.95
CA TYR A 66 5.82 9.29 1.13
C TYR A 66 6.05 10.52 0.23
N THR A 67 6.68 11.56 0.78
CA THR A 67 6.94 12.82 0.04
C THR A 67 8.31 12.82 -0.63
N ALA A 68 9.36 12.38 0.08
CA ALA A 68 10.74 12.56 -0.38
C ALA A 68 11.43 11.28 -0.89
N GLY A 69 10.87 10.10 -0.63
CA GLY A 69 11.49 8.81 -0.95
C GLY A 69 10.94 8.14 -2.21
N SER A 70 11.56 7.03 -2.61
CA SER A 70 11.01 6.12 -3.62
C SER A 70 9.81 5.33 -3.07
N TYR A 71 9.06 4.71 -3.97
CA TYR A 71 7.98 3.79 -3.60
C TYR A 71 8.50 2.62 -2.76
N GLU A 72 9.68 2.08 -3.07
CA GLU A 72 10.28 0.98 -2.32
C GLU A 72 10.70 1.38 -0.91
N GLN A 73 11.33 2.56 -0.74
CA GLN A 73 11.68 3.08 0.58
C GLN A 73 10.43 3.30 1.43
N TRP A 74 9.38 3.84 0.83
CA TRP A 74 8.11 4.03 1.50
C TRP A 74 7.44 2.69 1.85
N LYS A 75 7.41 1.72 0.92
CA LYS A 75 6.87 0.37 1.14
C LYS A 75 7.56 -0.30 2.33
N ALA A 76 8.89 -0.22 2.42
CA ALA A 76 9.65 -0.76 3.55
C ALA A 76 9.25 -0.14 4.90
N VAL A 77 9.09 1.19 4.95
CA VAL A 77 8.63 1.87 6.18
C VAL A 77 7.19 1.51 6.51
N VAL A 78 6.32 1.36 5.51
CA VAL A 78 4.93 0.88 5.72
C VAL A 78 4.94 -0.52 6.33
N HIS A 79 5.76 -1.46 5.83
CA HIS A 79 5.89 -2.78 6.44
C HIS A 79 6.35 -2.72 7.90
N ALA A 80 7.27 -1.82 8.24
CA ALA A 80 7.77 -1.65 9.61
C ALA A 80 6.71 -1.12 10.60
N LEU A 81 5.61 -0.49 10.13
CA LEU A 81 4.52 -0.03 10.99
C LEU A 81 3.67 -1.15 11.58
N TYR A 82 3.79 -2.38 11.05
CA TYR A 82 3.01 -3.54 11.47
C TYR A 82 3.92 -4.59 12.13
N PRO A 83 4.53 -4.32 13.30
CA PRO A 83 5.36 -5.29 13.99
C PRO A 83 4.51 -6.45 14.53
N GLY A 84 4.47 -7.53 13.77
CA GLY A 84 3.71 -8.75 14.09
C GLY A 84 4.06 -9.97 13.23
N THR A 85 5.15 -9.94 12.47
CA THR A 85 5.63 -11.07 11.65
C THR A 85 7.13 -11.26 11.70
N SER A 86 7.59 -11.51 12.91
CA SER A 86 8.47 -12.65 13.10
C SER A 86 7.70 -13.54 14.07
N GLU A 87 7.06 -14.60 13.56
CA GLU A 87 7.07 -15.83 14.33
C GLU A 87 8.47 -16.41 14.12
N ASP A 88 9.19 -16.51 15.24
CA ASP A 88 10.57 -16.98 15.45
C ASP A 88 11.72 -16.00 15.19
#